data_AF-A0A257CT73-F1
#
_entry.id   AF-A0A257CT73-F1
#
_cell.length_a   1.000
_cell.length_b   1.000
_cell.length_c   1.000
_cell.angle_alpha   90.00
_cell.angle_beta   90.00
_cell.angle_gamma   90.00
#
_symmetry.space_group_name_H-M   'P 1'
#
loop_
_entity.id
_entity.type
_entity.pdbx_description
1 polymer ?
#
loop_
_entity_poly.entity_id
_entity_poly.type
_entity_poly.pdbx_seq_one_letter_code
_entity_poly.pdbx_strand_id
1 'polypeptide(L)'
;MPSERPQLYDQDYRHFDTLIWQAPTWASAVFTFTMTTAGLLLTNLEKVSLALKLDPLPTLSVFLLAVFVVLMLLANALVRFRLHQGALPAPAIVVRRPWWQPRGHTSLLLVIFIESAVLLSFGLYCAGLPIQASNAAAIALLVVLFPILELWVLNTIELQRRQAQSSGATSQPTH
;
A
#
# COMPACT_ATOMS: atom_id res chain seq x y z
N MET A 1 19.74 13.02 -35.36
CA MET A 1 20.46 12.38 -34.25
C MET A 1 19.43 11.63 -33.41
N PRO A 2 19.46 10.29 -33.41
CA PRO A 2 18.59 9.51 -32.54
C PRO A 2 18.99 9.82 -31.11
N SER A 3 18.02 10.26 -30.30
CA SER A 3 18.24 10.56 -28.89
C SER A 3 18.74 9.29 -28.19
N GLU A 4 19.93 9.33 -27.59
CA GLU A 4 20.50 8.24 -26.77
C GLU A 4 19.78 8.03 -25.42
N ARG A 5 18.64 8.70 -25.23
CA ARG A 5 17.83 8.65 -23.99
C ARG A 5 16.97 7.40 -23.74
N PRO A 6 16.68 6.47 -24.68
CA PRO A 6 15.82 5.33 -24.39
C PRO A 6 16.50 4.24 -23.55
N GLN A 7 17.83 4.07 -23.63
CA GLN A 7 18.47 2.87 -23.06
C GLN A 7 18.75 2.96 -21.56
N LEU A 8 19.17 4.13 -21.04
CA LEU A 8 19.37 4.33 -19.61
C LEU A 8 18.02 4.26 -18.85
N TYR A 9 16.97 4.83 -19.44
CA TYR A 9 15.62 4.83 -18.88
C TYR A 9 15.04 3.41 -18.77
N ASP A 10 15.41 2.50 -19.68
CA ASP A 10 14.84 1.15 -19.74
C ASP A 10 15.51 0.18 -18.74
N GLN A 11 16.78 0.40 -18.35
CA GLN A 11 17.44 -0.41 -17.31
C GLN A 11 17.05 0.01 -15.89
N ASP A 12 17.06 1.31 -15.59
CA ASP A 12 16.68 1.81 -14.27
C ASP A 12 15.21 1.49 -13.95
N TYR A 13 14.32 1.61 -14.94
CA TYR A 13 12.90 1.30 -14.78
C TYR A 13 12.67 -0.19 -14.43
N ARG A 14 13.40 -1.11 -15.06
CA ARG A 14 13.33 -2.55 -14.74
C ARG A 14 13.80 -2.84 -13.31
N HIS A 15 14.84 -2.15 -12.84
CA HIS A 15 15.31 -2.32 -11.47
C HIS A 15 14.28 -1.82 -10.44
N PHE A 16 13.67 -0.66 -10.69
CA PHE A 16 12.60 -0.13 -9.83
C PHE A 16 11.33 -0.99 -9.85
N ASP A 17 10.94 -1.54 -11.00
CA ASP A 17 9.86 -2.53 -11.08
C ASP A 17 10.20 -3.73 -10.17
N THR A 18 11.41 -4.26 -10.24
CA THR A 18 11.80 -5.43 -9.42
C THR A 18 11.70 -5.15 -7.92
N LEU A 19 12.09 -3.95 -7.48
CA LEU A 19 11.98 -3.53 -6.07
C LEU A 19 10.52 -3.32 -5.64
N ILE A 20 9.66 -2.78 -6.52
CA ILE A 20 8.25 -2.55 -6.20
C ILE A 20 7.50 -3.87 -6.00
N TRP A 21 7.89 -4.92 -6.73
CA TRP A 21 7.31 -6.26 -6.60
C TRP A 21 7.65 -6.92 -5.27
N GLN A 22 8.70 -6.47 -4.59
CA GLN A 22 9.10 -6.94 -3.26
C GLN A 22 8.46 -6.14 -2.12
N ALA A 23 7.92 -4.95 -2.38
CA ALA A 23 7.29 -4.10 -1.36
C ALA A 23 6.19 -4.82 -0.55
N PRO A 24 5.32 -5.66 -1.12
CA PRO A 24 4.36 -6.45 -0.35
C PRO A 24 5.05 -7.47 0.57
N THR A 25 6.13 -8.10 0.11
CA THR A 25 6.92 -9.03 0.93
C THR A 25 7.58 -8.31 2.10
N TRP A 26 8.09 -7.10 1.89
CA TRP A 26 8.62 -6.27 2.98
C TRP A 26 7.54 -5.84 3.96
N ALA A 27 6.35 -5.45 3.46
CA ALA A 27 5.20 -5.13 4.31
C ALA A 27 4.83 -6.33 5.20
N SER A 28 4.68 -7.51 4.62
CA SER A 28 4.34 -8.73 5.37
C SER A 28 5.43 -9.17 6.34
N ALA A 29 6.71 -8.95 6.00
CA ALA A 29 7.82 -9.20 6.92
C ALA A 29 7.77 -8.25 8.13
N VAL A 30 7.57 -6.95 7.90
CA VAL A 30 7.41 -5.94 8.96
C VAL A 30 6.19 -6.26 9.82
N PHE A 31 5.06 -6.60 9.21
CA PHE A 31 3.84 -7.00 9.90
C PHE A 31 4.07 -8.24 10.77
N THR A 32 4.65 -9.30 10.21
CA THR A 32 4.91 -10.56 10.93
C THR A 32 5.84 -10.32 12.10
N PHE A 33 6.96 -9.63 11.89
CA PHE A 33 7.91 -9.27 12.95
C PHE A 33 7.23 -8.47 14.07
N THR A 34 6.41 -7.49 13.69
CA THR A 34 5.67 -6.63 14.61
C THR A 34 4.67 -7.43 15.45
N MET A 35 3.87 -8.29 14.82
CA MET A 35 2.86 -9.10 15.49
C MET A 35 3.48 -10.17 16.39
N THR A 36 4.58 -10.80 15.95
CA THR A 36 5.33 -11.73 16.80
C THR A 36 5.89 -11.03 18.03
N THR A 37 6.51 -9.85 17.85
CA THR A 37 7.05 -9.06 18.96
C THR A 37 5.95 -8.60 19.91
N ALA A 38 4.81 -8.16 19.38
CA ALA A 38 3.63 -7.79 20.17
C ALA A 38 3.12 -8.98 21.01
N GLY A 39 3.01 -10.17 20.40
CA GLY A 39 2.62 -11.39 21.10
C GLY A 39 3.60 -11.79 22.20
N LEU A 40 4.91 -11.68 21.95
CA LEU A 40 5.94 -11.95 22.96
C LEU A 40 5.90 -10.94 24.13
N LEU A 41 5.60 -9.68 23.84
CA LEU A 41 5.46 -8.64 24.87
C LEU A 41 4.21 -8.89 25.73
N LEU A 42 3.09 -9.25 25.11
CA LEU A 42 1.84 -9.56 25.81
C LEU A 42 1.93 -10.81 26.69
N THR A 43 2.70 -11.82 26.26
CA THR A 43 2.94 -13.03 27.07
C THR A 43 3.88 -12.80 28.25
N ASN A 44 4.65 -11.70 28.26
CA ASN A 44 5.66 -11.40 29.29
C ASN A 44 5.45 -10.02 29.94
N LEU A 45 4.20 -9.52 29.99
CA LEU A 45 3.87 -8.17 30.45
C LEU A 45 4.49 -7.80 31.80
N GLU A 46 4.39 -8.71 32.79
CA GLU A 46 4.92 -8.46 34.14
C GLU A 46 6.44 -8.28 34.14
N LYS A 47 7.16 -9.12 33.40
CA LYS A 47 8.63 -9.05 33.30
C LYS A 47 9.08 -7.78 32.60
N VAL A 48 8.38 -7.40 31.53
CA VAL A 48 8.69 -6.19 30.73
C VAL A 48 8.39 -4.94 31.54
N SER A 49 7.25 -4.89 32.22
CA SER A 49 6.88 -3.78 33.12
C SER A 49 7.93 -3.60 34.23
N LEU A 50 8.35 -4.69 34.87
CA LEU A 50 9.35 -4.66 35.94
C LEU A 50 10.73 -4.22 35.43
N ALA A 51 11.13 -4.62 34.22
CA ALA A 51 12.43 -4.29 33.64
C ALA A 51 12.51 -2.84 33.11
N LEU A 52 11.47 -2.39 32.40
CA LEU A 52 11.47 -1.09 31.72
C LEU A 52 10.85 0.04 32.56
N LYS A 53 10.12 -0.30 33.64
CA LYS A 53 9.35 0.66 34.45
C LYS A 53 8.38 1.51 33.60
N LEU A 54 7.88 0.93 32.52
CA LEU A 54 6.92 1.54 31.60
C LEU A 54 5.65 0.69 31.58
N ASP A 55 4.52 1.36 31.37
CA ASP A 55 3.28 0.65 31.12
C ASP A 55 3.35 -0.05 29.75
N PRO A 56 3.26 -1.38 29.71
CA PRO A 56 3.55 -2.14 28.51
C PRO A 56 2.46 -1.99 27.43
N LEU A 57 1.19 -1.81 27.81
CA LEU A 57 0.08 -1.70 26.87
C LEU A 57 0.07 -0.38 26.07
N PRO A 58 0.19 0.81 26.69
CA PRO A 58 0.36 2.06 25.95
C PRO A 58 1.64 2.08 25.12
N THR A 59 2.75 1.53 25.64
CA THR A 59 4.00 1.42 24.88
C THR A 59 3.83 0.57 23.63
N LEU A 60 3.15 -0.59 23.76
CA LEU A 60 2.81 -1.45 22.63
C LEU A 60 1.87 -0.74 21.65
N SER A 61 0.88 0.02 22.14
CA SER A 61 -0.01 0.80 21.29
C SER A 61 0.75 1.80 20.41
N VAL A 62 1.65 2.59 21.00
CA VAL A 62 2.46 3.56 20.27
C VAL A 62 3.33 2.87 19.21
N PHE A 63 3.94 1.73 19.56
CA PHE A 63 4.73 0.94 18.62
C PHE A 63 3.87 0.43 17.43
N LEU A 64 2.71 -0.18 17.71
CA LEU A 64 1.80 -0.69 16.68
C LEU A 64 1.27 0.43 15.77
N LEU A 65 0.93 1.59 16.34
CA LEU A 65 0.49 2.75 15.58
C LEU A 65 1.61 3.35 14.72
N ALA A 66 2.86 3.34 15.20
CA ALA A 66 4.01 3.75 14.40
C ALA A 66 4.22 2.82 13.19
N VAL A 67 4.13 1.50 13.38
CA VAL A 67 4.24 0.54 12.29
C VAL A 67 3.07 0.69 11.31
N PHE A 68 1.85 0.91 11.81
CA PHE A 68 0.69 1.23 10.98
C PHE A 68 0.96 2.43 10.06
N VAL A 69 1.53 3.52 10.59
CA VAL A 69 1.89 4.70 9.78
C VAL A 69 2.92 4.33 8.71
N VAL A 70 3.93 3.54 9.04
CA VAL A 70 4.93 3.06 8.07
C VAL A 70 4.28 2.27 6.93
N LEU A 71 3.36 1.34 7.25
CA LEU A 71 2.64 0.58 6.22
C LEU A 71 1.74 1.48 5.36
N MET A 72 1.10 2.49 5.94
CA MET A 72 0.30 3.47 5.18
C MET A 72 1.18 4.33 4.26
N LEU A 73 2.39 4.69 4.68
CA LEU A 73 3.37 5.38 3.83
C LEU A 73 3.82 4.50 2.66
N LEU A 74 4.04 3.20 2.91
CA LEU A 74 4.37 2.23 1.87
C LEU A 74 3.21 2.04 0.89
N ALA A 75 1.98 1.96 1.39
CA ALA A 75 0.77 1.93 0.56
C ALA A 75 0.67 3.17 -0.33
N ASN A 76 0.95 4.36 0.20
CA ASN A 76 1.00 5.60 -0.58
C ASN A 76 2.10 5.58 -1.66
N ALA A 77 3.28 5.02 -1.37
CA ALA A 77 4.33 4.83 -2.37
C ALA A 77 3.86 3.93 -3.52
N LEU A 78 3.19 2.82 -3.23
CA LEU A 78 2.59 1.92 -4.24
C LEU A 78 1.50 2.60 -5.05
N VAL A 79 0.68 3.46 -4.44
CA VAL A 79 -0.34 4.25 -5.14
C VAL A 79 0.32 5.18 -6.16
N ARG A 80 1.34 5.94 -5.76
CA ARG A 80 2.07 6.85 -6.66
C ARG A 80 2.72 6.08 -7.81
N PHE A 81 3.30 4.94 -7.49
CA PHE A 81 3.89 4.07 -8.50
C PHE A 81 2.84 3.56 -9.51
N ARG A 82 1.67 3.15 -9.05
CA ARG A 82 0.55 2.76 -9.93
C ARG A 82 0.08 3.90 -10.82
N LEU A 83 -0.03 5.11 -10.27
CA LEU A 83 -0.37 6.29 -11.07
C LEU A 83 0.67 6.53 -12.16
N HIS A 84 1.95 6.36 -11.84
CA HIS A 84 3.04 6.48 -12.81
C HIS A 84 2.97 5.41 -13.91
N GLN A 85 2.75 4.14 -13.54
CA GLN A 85 2.54 3.06 -14.51
C GLN A 85 1.27 3.28 -15.37
N GLY A 86 0.24 3.90 -14.82
CA GLY A 86 -1.00 4.20 -15.54
C GLY A 86 -0.82 5.21 -16.68
N ALA A 87 0.20 6.07 -16.60
CA ALA A 87 0.57 7.04 -17.63
C ALA A 87 1.32 6.41 -18.83
N LEU A 88 1.75 5.14 -18.73
CA LEU A 88 2.36 4.41 -19.83
C LEU A 88 1.32 3.93 -20.86
N PRO A 89 1.73 3.68 -22.12
CA PRO A 89 0.84 3.17 -23.16
C PRO A 89 0.16 1.87 -22.72
N ALA A 90 -1.10 1.69 -23.13
CA ALA A 90 -1.84 0.48 -22.81
C ALA A 90 -1.11 -0.75 -23.38
N PRO A 91 -0.98 -1.85 -22.62
CA PRO A 91 -0.36 -3.06 -23.12
C PRO A 91 -1.17 -3.60 -24.31
N ALA A 92 -0.47 -4.07 -25.34
CA ALA A 92 -1.08 -4.61 -26.56
C ALA A 92 -1.93 -5.87 -26.30
N ILE A 93 -1.70 -6.55 -25.16
CA ILE A 93 -2.37 -7.79 -24.79
C ILE A 93 -3.32 -7.53 -23.62
N VAL A 94 -4.62 -7.71 -23.87
CA VAL A 94 -5.65 -7.65 -22.83
C VAL A 94 -5.82 -9.05 -22.23
N VAL A 95 -5.28 -9.25 -21.03
CA VAL A 95 -5.49 -10.49 -20.27
C VAL A 95 -6.87 -10.44 -19.60
N ARG A 96 -7.76 -11.39 -19.94
CA ARG A 96 -9.06 -11.57 -19.27
C ARG A 96 -8.83 -11.99 -17.82
N ARG A 97 -9.60 -11.40 -16.89
CA ARG A 97 -9.43 -11.60 -15.45
C ARG A 97 -10.71 -12.12 -14.81
N PRO A 98 -10.61 -12.89 -13.71
CA PRO A 98 -11.76 -13.23 -12.90
C PRO A 98 -12.42 -11.99 -12.31
N TRP A 99 -13.74 -12.01 -12.16
CA TRP A 99 -14.54 -10.88 -11.64
C TRP A 99 -14.24 -10.52 -10.18
N TRP A 100 -13.70 -11.47 -9.41
CA TRP A 100 -13.34 -11.29 -8.00
C TRP A 100 -11.93 -10.72 -7.80
N GLN A 101 -11.11 -10.67 -8.85
CA GLN A 101 -9.74 -10.19 -8.74
C GLN A 101 -9.70 -8.66 -8.95
N PRO A 102 -9.23 -7.87 -7.97
CA PRO A 102 -9.10 -6.43 -8.14
C PRO A 102 -8.18 -6.08 -9.32
N ARG A 103 -8.42 -4.93 -9.96
CA ARG A 103 -7.80 -4.57 -11.25
C ARG A 103 -6.30 -4.23 -11.11
N GLY A 104 -5.41 -5.19 -11.37
CA GLY A 104 -3.95 -4.99 -11.51
C GLY A 104 -3.18 -5.28 -10.23
N HIS A 105 -2.11 -4.52 -9.94
CA HIS A 105 -1.36 -4.49 -8.67
C HIS A 105 -2.18 -4.08 -7.42
N THR A 106 -3.51 -4.27 -7.37
CA THR A 106 -4.40 -3.76 -6.30
C THR A 106 -4.64 -4.82 -5.25
N SER A 107 -4.47 -6.09 -5.60
CA SER A 107 -4.31 -7.18 -4.64
C SER A 107 -3.15 -6.92 -3.69
N LEU A 108 -2.03 -6.42 -4.20
CA LEU A 108 -0.85 -6.08 -3.39
C LEU A 108 -1.13 -4.94 -2.41
N LEU A 109 -1.82 -3.89 -2.88
CA LEU A 109 -2.24 -2.78 -2.03
C LEU A 109 -3.25 -3.25 -0.96
N LEU A 110 -4.16 -4.15 -1.32
CA LEU A 110 -5.15 -4.72 -0.42
C LEU A 110 -4.49 -5.49 0.74
N VAL A 111 -3.45 -6.27 0.47
CA VAL A 111 -2.69 -6.98 1.52
C VAL A 111 -2.15 -6.00 2.56
N ILE A 112 -1.50 -4.92 2.12
CA ILE A 112 -0.96 -3.89 3.03
C ILE A 112 -2.08 -3.22 3.83
N PHE A 113 -3.24 -2.97 3.21
CA PHE A 113 -4.40 -2.43 3.91
C PHE A 113 -4.95 -3.39 4.97
N ILE A 114 -5.00 -4.69 4.69
CA ILE A 114 -5.42 -5.72 5.66
C ILE A 114 -4.44 -5.75 6.85
N GLU A 115 -3.14 -5.80 6.59
CA GLU A 115 -2.11 -5.77 7.63
C GLU A 115 -2.20 -4.49 8.48
N SER A 116 -2.37 -3.34 7.83
CA SER A 116 -2.54 -2.05 8.48
C SER A 116 -3.82 -2.01 9.33
N ALA A 117 -4.93 -2.57 8.85
CA ALA A 117 -6.19 -2.63 9.59
C ALA A 117 -6.07 -3.48 10.86
N VAL A 118 -5.34 -4.60 10.80
CA VAL A 118 -5.06 -5.44 11.96
C VAL A 118 -4.22 -4.66 12.99
N LEU A 119 -3.14 -4.00 12.55
CA LEU A 119 -2.30 -3.18 13.43
C LEU A 119 -3.07 -2.01 14.05
N LEU A 120 -3.94 -1.35 13.27
CA LEU A 120 -4.80 -0.27 13.75
C LEU A 120 -5.76 -0.78 14.83
N SER A 121 -6.50 -1.86 14.57
CA SER A 121 -7.43 -2.42 15.56
C SER A 121 -6.70 -2.79 16.85
N PHE A 122 -5.56 -3.50 16.73
CA PHE A 122 -4.83 -3.96 17.89
C PHE A 122 -4.15 -2.82 18.65
N GLY A 123 -3.60 -1.84 17.94
CA GLY A 123 -2.99 -0.63 18.51
C GLY A 123 -4.02 0.21 19.27
N LEU A 124 -5.20 0.43 18.70
CA LEU A 124 -6.29 1.15 19.36
C LEU A 124 -6.82 0.40 20.59
N TYR A 125 -6.97 -0.92 20.50
CA TYR A 125 -7.34 -1.74 21.65
C TYR A 125 -6.31 -1.63 22.79
N CYS A 126 -5.01 -1.71 22.48
CA CYS A 126 -3.94 -1.50 23.45
C CYS A 126 -3.89 -0.07 24.02
N ALA A 127 -4.43 0.92 23.31
CA ALA A 127 -4.60 2.29 23.79
C ALA A 127 -5.74 2.45 24.80
N GLY A 128 -6.51 1.39 25.06
CA GLY A 128 -7.66 1.40 25.96
C GLY A 128 -9.01 1.63 25.27
N LEU A 129 -9.07 1.65 23.95
CA LEU A 129 -10.35 1.73 23.23
C LEU A 129 -11.09 0.38 23.29
N PRO A 130 -12.43 0.40 23.37
CA PRO A 130 -13.21 -0.83 23.34
C PRO A 130 -13.03 -1.54 22.00
N ILE A 131 -12.98 -2.88 22.05
CA ILE A 131 -12.75 -3.73 20.86
C ILE A 131 -13.71 -3.44 19.70
N GLN A 132 -14.95 -3.05 20.03
CA GLN A 132 -15.97 -2.67 19.05
C GLN A 132 -15.55 -1.40 18.27
N ALA A 133 -15.05 -0.38 18.95
CA ALA A 133 -14.60 0.86 18.31
C ALA A 133 -13.31 0.64 17.50
N SER A 134 -12.37 -0.13 18.04
CA SER A 134 -11.12 -0.48 17.35
C SER A 134 -11.38 -1.27 16.06
N ASN A 135 -12.27 -2.27 16.12
CA ASN A 135 -12.68 -3.03 14.95
C ASN A 135 -13.47 -2.17 13.95
N ALA A 136 -14.33 -1.27 14.42
CA ALA A 136 -15.04 -0.35 13.53
C ALA A 136 -14.08 0.55 12.75
N ALA A 137 -13.02 1.06 13.38
CA ALA A 137 -11.99 1.85 12.71
C ALA A 137 -11.23 1.03 11.65
N ALA A 138 -10.86 -0.22 11.96
CA ALA A 138 -10.23 -1.13 11.00
C ALA A 138 -11.15 -1.49 9.83
N ILE A 139 -12.44 -1.74 10.09
CA ILE A 139 -13.44 -1.99 9.04
C ILE A 139 -13.62 -0.75 8.16
N ALA A 140 -13.68 0.45 8.74
CA ALA A 140 -13.78 1.69 7.98
C ALA A 140 -12.56 1.87 7.04
N LEU A 141 -11.35 1.53 7.51
CA LEU A 141 -10.15 1.55 6.67
C LEU A 141 -10.27 0.60 5.46
N LEU A 142 -10.79 -0.62 5.67
CA LEU A 142 -10.87 -1.63 4.61
C LEU A 142 -12.05 -1.47 3.66
N VAL A 143 -13.23 -1.13 4.18
CA VAL A 143 -14.49 -1.13 3.43
C VAL A 143 -14.80 0.25 2.87
N VAL A 144 -14.27 1.32 3.46
CA VAL A 144 -14.51 2.69 2.99
C VAL A 144 -13.26 3.27 2.36
N LEU A 145 -12.13 3.32 3.09
CA LEU A 145 -10.95 4.04 2.58
C LEU A 145 -10.30 3.32 1.39
N PHE A 146 -10.12 2.00 1.45
CA PHE A 146 -9.52 1.25 0.36
C PHE A 146 -10.30 1.35 -0.97
N PRO A 147 -11.64 1.13 -1.02
CA PRO A 147 -12.39 1.25 -2.27
C PRO A 147 -12.40 2.68 -2.83
N ILE A 148 -12.47 3.70 -1.97
CA ILE A 148 -12.38 5.11 -2.39
C ILE A 148 -11.01 5.37 -3.04
N LEU A 149 -9.94 4.91 -2.42
CA LEU A 149 -8.59 5.04 -2.95
C LEU A 149 -8.44 4.30 -4.29
N GLU A 150 -8.92 3.07 -4.40
CA GLU A 150 -8.87 2.30 -5.65
C GLU A 150 -9.63 3.02 -6.77
N LEU A 151 -10.85 3.50 -6.49
CA LEU A 151 -11.66 4.24 -7.46
C LEU A 151 -10.96 5.52 -7.90
N TRP A 152 -10.39 6.28 -6.96
CA TRP A 152 -9.65 7.50 -7.25
C TRP A 152 -8.43 7.24 -8.14
N VAL A 153 -7.65 6.19 -7.85
CA VAL A 153 -6.50 5.81 -8.68
C VAL A 153 -6.95 5.43 -10.09
N LEU A 154 -7.97 4.60 -10.22
CA LEU A 154 -8.47 4.16 -11.53
C LEU A 154 -8.99 5.33 -12.37
N ASN A 155 -9.77 6.24 -11.77
CA ASN A 155 -10.26 7.43 -12.45
C ASN A 155 -9.12 8.36 -12.89
N THR A 156 -8.10 8.53 -12.05
CA THR A 156 -6.93 9.36 -12.38
C THR A 156 -6.17 8.80 -13.58
N ILE A 157 -5.94 7.49 -13.61
CA ILE A 157 -5.28 6.81 -14.74
C ILE A 157 -6.07 6.98 -16.04
N GLU A 158 -7.39 6.80 -15.96
CA GLU A 158 -8.27 6.96 -17.12
C GLU A 158 -8.26 8.40 -17.67
N LEU A 159 -8.29 9.40 -16.78
CA LEU A 159 -8.18 10.81 -17.15
C LEU A 159 -6.84 11.12 -17.85
N GLN A 160 -5.73 10.61 -17.31
CA GLN A 160 -4.40 10.76 -17.91
C GLN A 160 -4.33 10.16 -19.31
N ARG A 161 -4.94 8.98 -19.52
CA ARG A 161 -4.98 8.33 -20.85
C ARG A 161 -5.79 9.12 -21.86
N ARG A 162 -6.95 9.66 -21.45
CA ARG A 162 -7.77 10.52 -22.33
C ARG A 162 -7.02 11.78 -22.75
N GLN A 163 -6.30 12.41 -21.83
CA GLN A 163 -5.46 13.58 -22.12
C GLN A 163 -4.30 13.25 -23.07
N ALA A 164 -3.67 12.08 -22.91
CA ALA A 164 -2.61 11.64 -23.81
C ALA A 164 -3.14 11.38 -25.24
N GLN A 165 -4.34 10.80 -25.38
CA GLN A 165 -4.99 10.57 -26.67
C GLN A 165 -5.37 11.88 -27.37
N SER A 166 -5.93 12.84 -26.65
CA SER A 166 -6.29 14.15 -27.23
C SER A 166 -5.06 14.94 -27.67
N SER A 167 -3.93 14.81 -26.95
CA SER A 167 -2.67 15.47 -27.29
C SER A 167 -1.95 14.80 -28.47
N GLY A 168 -2.07 13.47 -28.62
CA GLY A 168 -1.48 12.72 -29.74
C GLY A 168 -2.21 12.93 -31.07
N ALA A 169 -3.53 13.14 -31.04
CA ALA A 169 -4.35 13.36 -32.23
C ALA A 169 -4.04 14.67 -32.99
N THR A 170 -3.34 15.63 -32.36
CA THR A 170 -2.98 16.92 -32.97
C THR A 170 -1.72 16.86 -33.84
N SER A 171 -1.12 15.67 -34.03
CA SER A 171 0.16 15.50 -34.74
C SER A 171 0.08 14.63 -35.99
N GLN A 172 -1.11 14.44 -36.60
CA GLN A 172 -1.17 13.92 -37.97
C GLN A 172 -0.84 15.05 -38.95
N PRO A 173 0.32 15.03 -39.64
CA PRO A 173 0.53 15.88 -40.78
C PRO A 173 -0.48 15.44 -41.86
N THR A 174 -1.36 16.36 -42.25
CA THR A 174 -2.08 16.28 -43.51
C THR A 174 -1.04 16.15 -44.62
N HIS A 175 -0.92 14.94 -45.18
CA HIS A 175 -0.30 14.75 -46.48
C HIS A 175 -1.23 15.25 -47.57
#